data_AF-A0A661Q0E8-F1
#
_entry.id   AF-A0A661Q0E8-F1
#
_cell.length_a   1.000
_cell.length_b   1.000
_cell.length_c   1.000
_cell.angle_alpha   90.00
_cell.angle_beta   90.00
_cell.angle_gamma   90.00
#
_symmetry.space_group_name_H-M   'P 1'
#
loop_
_entity.id
_entity.type
_entity.pdbx_description
1 polymer ?
#
loop_
_entity_poly.entity_id
_entity_poly.type
_entity_poly.pdbx_seq_one_letter_code
_entity_poly.pdbx_strand_id
1 'polypeptide(L)'
;MQRILFILLVMVFSGVTVQAEIYSCRDNQGQLYLTDNLQSLPAECLGRTRTVQEKDPDNLNYVPGPKVSSESGADFQRTVSSAAREQKQKKGWLESLSPRAEQFVTQYHQAVKLIHEEKRDWRYDSRKIIKEANEQKQQALEGKQQLLTEMDGQKISRKDKAKIVSKLDEMKD
;
A
#
# COMPACT_ATOMS: atom_id res chain seq x y z
N MET A 1 -28.66 -29.72 -5.54
CA MET A 1 -27.27 -29.59 -5.04
C MET A 1 -26.22 -29.29 -6.14
N GLN A 2 -26.63 -28.85 -7.34
CA GLN A 2 -25.70 -28.57 -8.45
C GLN A 2 -25.22 -27.10 -8.49
N ARG A 3 -25.94 -26.19 -7.80
CA ARG A 3 -25.63 -24.74 -7.76
C ARG A 3 -24.52 -24.37 -6.77
N ILE A 4 -24.30 -25.17 -5.73
CA ILE A 4 -23.25 -24.92 -4.72
C ILE A 4 -21.86 -25.24 -5.28
N LEU A 5 -21.78 -26.22 -6.18
CA LEU A 5 -20.53 -26.66 -6.79
C LEU A 5 -19.93 -25.60 -7.75
N PHE A 6 -20.79 -24.80 -8.38
CA PHE A 6 -20.35 -23.69 -9.25
C PHE A 6 -19.76 -22.51 -8.47
N ILE A 7 -20.21 -22.24 -7.24
CA ILE A 7 -19.72 -21.12 -6.43
C ILE A 7 -18.32 -21.42 -5.88
N LEU A 8 -18.05 -22.68 -5.51
CA LEU A 8 -16.71 -23.12 -5.09
C LEU A 8 -15.70 -23.12 -6.24
N LEU A 9 -16.13 -23.41 -7.47
CA LEU A 9 -15.24 -23.41 -8.65
C LEU A 9 -14.78 -22.00 -9.05
N VAL A 10 -15.63 -20.98 -8.84
CA VAL A 10 -15.29 -19.59 -9.17
C VAL A 10 -14.29 -18.98 -8.18
N MET A 11 -14.31 -19.39 -6.89
CA MET A 11 -13.33 -18.88 -5.91
C MET A 11 -11.90 -19.36 -6.18
N VAL A 12 -11.71 -20.54 -6.79
CA VAL A 12 -10.37 -21.09 -7.09
C VAL A 12 -9.69 -20.37 -8.25
N PHE A 13 -10.46 -19.71 -9.14
CA PHE A 13 -9.92 -18.98 -10.30
C PHE A 13 -9.70 -17.49 -10.07
N SER A 14 -9.99 -16.97 -8.87
CA SER A 14 -9.54 -15.64 -8.43
C SER A 14 -8.05 -15.67 -8.11
N GLY A 15 -7.24 -15.89 -9.16
CA GLY A 15 -5.79 -15.77 -9.11
C GLY A 15 -5.44 -14.43 -8.49
N VAL A 16 -4.78 -14.49 -7.34
CA VAL A 16 -4.11 -13.36 -6.71
C VAL A 16 -3.19 -12.77 -7.78
N THR A 17 -3.60 -11.66 -8.38
CA THR A 17 -2.71 -10.87 -9.23
C THR A 17 -1.67 -10.25 -8.31
N VAL A 18 -0.61 -11.00 -8.02
CA VAL A 18 0.61 -10.44 -7.46
C VAL A 18 1.13 -9.51 -8.54
N GLN A 19 0.80 -8.22 -8.46
CA GLN A 19 1.49 -7.18 -9.19
C GLN A 19 2.91 -7.11 -8.62
N ALA A 20 3.74 -8.05 -9.03
CA ALA A 20 5.18 -7.96 -8.84
C ALA A 20 5.67 -6.83 -9.76
N GLU A 21 6.32 -5.83 -9.19
CA GLU A 21 6.99 -4.81 -10.00
C GLU A 21 8.13 -5.50 -10.74
N ILE A 22 7.99 -5.61 -12.07
CA ILE A 22 9.01 -6.19 -12.93
C ILE A 22 9.97 -5.09 -13.34
N TYR A 23 11.23 -5.26 -12.94
CA TYR A 23 12.33 -4.40 -13.33
C TYR A 23 13.00 -4.96 -14.57
N SER A 24 13.19 -4.12 -15.58
CA SER A 24 13.87 -4.47 -16.82
C SER A 24 15.19 -3.72 -16.96
N CYS A 25 16.26 -4.43 -17.26
CA CYS A 25 17.52 -3.83 -17.68
C CYS A 25 18.03 -4.53 -18.94
N ARG A 26 18.67 -3.79 -19.84
CA ARG A 26 19.34 -4.37 -21.00
C ARG A 26 20.85 -4.25 -20.79
N ASP A 27 21.56 -5.36 -20.92
CA ASP A 27 23.02 -5.34 -20.81
C ASP A 27 23.70 -4.80 -22.08
N ASN A 28 25.02 -4.75 -22.02
CA ASN A 28 25.88 -4.30 -23.12
C ASN A 28 25.91 -5.26 -24.33
N GLN A 29 25.43 -6.49 -24.16
CA GLN A 29 25.28 -7.49 -25.23
C GLN A 29 23.87 -7.45 -25.85
N GLY A 30 22.99 -6.57 -25.34
CA GLY A 30 21.61 -6.44 -25.79
C GLY A 30 20.65 -7.45 -25.15
N GLN A 31 21.09 -8.25 -24.19
CA GLN A 31 20.27 -9.20 -23.42
C GLN A 31 19.38 -8.45 -22.43
N LEU A 32 18.09 -8.77 -22.46
CA LEU A 32 17.09 -8.21 -21.56
C LEU A 32 17.00 -9.06 -20.29
N TYR A 33 17.26 -8.44 -19.14
CA TYR A 33 17.05 -9.00 -17.81
C TYR A 33 15.75 -8.45 -17.25
N LEU A 34 14.86 -9.36 -16.86
CA LEU A 34 13.59 -9.07 -16.22
C LEU A 34 13.58 -9.76 -14.86
N THR A 35 13.38 -9.01 -13.79
CA THR A 35 13.35 -9.55 -12.43
C THR A 35 12.38 -8.76 -11.57
N ASP A 36 11.76 -9.44 -10.62
CA ASP A 36 10.94 -8.85 -9.56
C ASP A 36 11.77 -8.29 -8.40
N ASN A 37 13.08 -8.47 -8.43
CA ASN A 37 14.02 -7.98 -7.43
C ASN A 37 15.13 -7.15 -8.08
N LEU A 38 15.12 -5.84 -7.85
CA LEU A 38 16.12 -4.93 -8.39
C LEU A 38 17.56 -5.30 -8.01
N GLN A 39 17.76 -5.97 -6.86
CA GLN A 39 19.10 -6.39 -6.40
C GLN A 39 19.65 -7.62 -7.11
N SER A 40 18.81 -8.40 -7.80
CA SER A 40 19.25 -9.50 -8.65
C SER A 40 19.62 -9.07 -10.07
N LEU A 41 19.51 -7.78 -10.39
CA LEU A 41 20.00 -7.26 -11.66
C LEU A 41 21.54 -7.36 -11.75
N PRO A 42 22.09 -7.58 -12.95
CA PRO A 42 23.54 -7.60 -13.17
C PRO A 42 24.22 -6.32 -12.66
N ALA A 43 25.49 -6.41 -12.25
CA ALA A 43 26.22 -5.28 -11.67
C ALA A 43 26.30 -4.05 -12.59
N GLU A 44 26.28 -4.25 -13.91
CA GLU A 44 26.24 -3.18 -14.91
C GLU A 44 24.89 -2.43 -14.96
N CYS A 45 23.81 -3.09 -14.53
CA CYS A 45 22.49 -2.50 -14.36
C CYS A 45 22.30 -1.79 -13.02
N LEU A 46 23.22 -2.01 -12.06
CA LEU A 46 23.20 -1.41 -10.73
C LEU A 46 23.97 -0.08 -10.66
N GLY A 47 24.17 0.60 -11.81
CA GLY A 47 24.82 1.91 -11.87
C GLY A 47 26.31 1.90 -11.53
N ARG A 48 27.00 0.76 -11.59
CA ARG A 48 28.46 0.68 -11.41
C ARG A 48 29.17 1.00 -12.72
N THR A 49 29.99 2.05 -12.71
CA THR A 49 30.80 2.46 -13.87
C THR A 49 31.87 1.42 -14.20
N ARG A 50 31.94 1.02 -15.48
CA ARG A 50 33.09 0.28 -16.02
C ARG A 50 34.20 1.25 -16.42
N THR A 51 35.44 0.94 -16.04
CA THR A 51 36.62 1.37 -16.81
C THR A 51 36.67 0.55 -18.10
N VAL A 52 36.39 1.19 -19.24
CA VAL A 52 36.65 0.62 -20.55
C VAL A 52 38.16 0.62 -20.75
N GLN A 53 38.79 -0.55 -20.87
CA GLN A 53 40.18 -0.62 -21.35
C GLN A 53 40.16 -0.58 -22.88
N GLU A 54 40.82 0.43 -23.43
CA GLU A 54 41.00 0.62 -24.86
C GLU A 54 41.95 -0.47 -25.40
N LYS A 55 41.41 -1.37 -26.22
CA LYS A 55 42.18 -2.35 -27.01
C LYS A 55 41.76 -2.22 -28.46
N ASP A 56 42.10 -1.10 -29.09
CA ASP A 56 42.58 -1.01 -30.48
C ASP A 56 42.71 0.47 -30.90
N PRO A 57 43.89 0.95 -31.34
CA PRO A 57 44.07 2.33 -31.77
C PRO A 57 43.59 2.64 -33.20
N ASP A 58 43.15 1.64 -33.97
CA ASP A 58 43.06 1.78 -35.44
C ASP A 58 41.65 1.80 -36.05
N ASN A 59 40.55 1.76 -35.29
CA ASN A 59 39.26 2.12 -35.87
C ASN A 59 38.19 2.50 -34.83
N LEU A 60 37.58 3.66 -35.09
CA LEU A 60 36.48 4.34 -34.37
C LEU A 60 36.93 5.20 -33.18
N ASN A 61 36.86 6.52 -33.38
CA ASN A 61 36.93 7.52 -32.31
C ASN A 61 35.80 7.26 -31.29
N TYR A 62 36.14 6.58 -30.20
CA TYR A 62 35.27 6.47 -29.05
C TYR A 62 35.23 7.85 -28.37
N VAL A 63 34.17 8.63 -28.55
CA VAL A 63 33.93 9.80 -27.71
C VAL A 63 33.55 9.25 -26.35
N PRO A 64 34.41 9.33 -25.32
CA PRO A 64 34.03 8.81 -24.02
C PRO A 64 32.82 9.61 -23.57
N GLY A 65 31.71 8.91 -23.29
CA GLY A 65 30.58 9.49 -22.58
C GLY A 65 31.09 10.16 -21.29
N PRO A 66 30.40 11.19 -20.79
CA PRO A 66 30.85 11.93 -19.61
C PRO A 66 31.28 10.96 -18.52
N LYS A 67 32.49 11.16 -17.96
CA LYS A 67 33.03 10.34 -16.86
C LYS A 67 32.02 10.35 -15.72
N VAL A 68 31.17 9.32 -15.67
CA VAL A 68 30.27 9.11 -14.54
C VAL A 68 31.18 8.64 -13.40
N SER A 69 31.18 9.37 -12.29
CA SER A 69 32.01 9.03 -11.12
C SER A 69 31.60 7.65 -10.59
N SER A 70 32.57 6.81 -10.24
CA SER A 70 32.34 5.48 -9.67
C SER A 70 31.67 5.47 -8.30
N GLU A 71 31.44 6.64 -7.71
CA GLU A 71 30.65 6.86 -6.50
C GLU A 71 29.14 6.62 -6.73
N SER A 72 28.68 6.58 -7.98
CA SER A 72 27.28 6.39 -8.35
C SER A 72 26.64 5.11 -7.79
N GLY A 73 27.43 4.04 -7.57
CA GLY A 73 26.90 2.75 -7.10
C GLY A 73 26.43 2.77 -5.63
N ALA A 74 27.12 3.49 -4.74
CA ALA A 74 26.73 3.57 -3.34
C ALA A 74 25.50 4.47 -3.14
N ASP A 75 25.44 5.59 -3.88
CA ASP A 75 24.29 6.48 -3.86
C ASP A 75 23.08 5.84 -4.56
N PHE A 76 23.27 5.10 -5.65
CA PHE A 76 22.21 4.32 -6.30
C PHE A 76 21.63 3.27 -5.35
N GLN A 77 22.48 2.46 -4.69
CA GLN A 77 22.02 1.44 -3.73
C GLN A 77 21.28 2.10 -2.55
N ARG A 78 21.73 3.27 -2.09
CA ARG A 78 21.07 4.05 -1.04
C ARG A 78 19.70 4.55 -1.51
N THR A 79 19.59 5.12 -2.71
CA THR A 79 18.32 5.59 -3.29
C THR A 79 17.32 4.46 -3.52
N VAL A 80 17.77 3.32 -4.05
CA VAL A 80 16.92 2.15 -4.25
C VAL A 80 16.41 1.61 -2.91
N SER A 81 17.31 1.46 -1.93
CA SER A 81 16.92 0.94 -0.62
C SER A 81 16.02 1.89 0.15
N SER A 82 16.19 3.22 0.03
CA SER A 82 15.26 4.19 0.60
C SER A 82 13.90 4.15 -0.08
N ALA A 83 13.84 4.06 -1.41
CA ALA A 83 12.59 3.95 -2.16
C ALA A 83 11.83 2.67 -1.79
N ALA A 84 12.52 1.53 -1.70
CA ALA A 84 11.93 0.25 -1.28
C ALA A 84 11.38 0.31 0.16
N ARG A 85 12.06 1.01 1.07
CA ARG A 85 11.59 1.23 2.45
C ARG A 85 10.34 2.11 2.49
N GLU A 86 10.34 3.21 1.75
CA GLU A 86 9.19 4.12 1.65
C GLU A 86 7.97 3.40 1.07
N GLN A 87 8.17 2.61 0.02
CA GLN A 87 7.11 1.80 -0.57
C GLN A 87 6.56 0.76 0.40
N LYS A 88 7.42 0.07 1.15
CA LYS A 88 7.01 -0.89 2.19
C LYS A 88 6.21 -0.19 3.30
N GLN A 89 6.65 0.98 3.75
CA GLN A 89 5.93 1.78 4.74
C GLN A 89 4.57 2.21 4.22
N LYS A 90 4.51 2.72 2.99
CA LYS A 90 3.26 3.13 2.35
C LYS A 90 2.29 1.96 2.19
N LYS A 91 2.78 0.79 1.78
CA LYS A 91 1.98 -0.43 1.66
C LYS A 91 1.44 -0.88 3.02
N GLY A 92 2.30 -0.96 4.04
CA GLY A 92 1.88 -1.32 5.40
C GLY A 92 0.87 -0.33 5.99
N TRP A 93 1.06 0.97 5.72
CA TRP A 93 0.08 1.99 6.11
C TRP A 93 -1.26 1.80 5.40
N LEU A 94 -1.28 1.59 4.08
CA LEU A 94 -2.52 1.30 3.32
C LEU A 94 -3.24 0.05 3.84
N GLU A 95 -2.50 -1.01 4.14
CA GLU A 95 -3.04 -2.25 4.71
C GLU A 95 -3.65 -2.02 6.10
N SER A 96 -3.15 -1.03 6.86
CA SER A 96 -3.67 -0.68 8.18
C SER A 96 -4.98 0.13 8.16
N LEU A 97 -5.32 0.79 7.05
CA LEU A 97 -6.49 1.68 6.98
C LEU A 97 -7.82 0.91 7.06
N SER A 98 -7.90 -0.24 6.38
CA SER A 98 -9.15 -1.02 6.33
C SER A 98 -9.56 -1.57 7.71
N PRO A 99 -8.66 -2.21 8.50
CA PRO A 99 -8.99 -2.65 9.85
C PRO A 99 -9.41 -1.50 10.77
N ARG A 100 -8.75 -0.34 10.67
CA ARG A 100 -9.09 0.85 11.47
C ARG A 100 -10.50 1.36 11.15
N ALA A 101 -10.84 1.46 9.86
CA ALA A 101 -12.18 1.85 9.44
C ALA A 101 -13.24 0.86 9.95
N GLU A 102 -12.96 -0.44 9.86
CA GLU A 102 -13.86 -1.49 10.33
C GLU A 102 -14.07 -1.46 11.86
N GLN A 103 -13.02 -1.13 12.62
CA GLN A 103 -13.12 -0.92 14.05
C GLN A 103 -14.05 0.26 14.38
N PHE A 104 -13.89 1.42 13.73
CA PHE A 104 -14.75 2.59 13.98
C PHE A 104 -16.21 2.31 13.63
N VAL A 105 -16.47 1.68 12.49
CA VAL A 105 -17.83 1.29 12.08
C VAL A 105 -18.46 0.34 13.09
N THR A 106 -17.70 -0.65 13.55
CA THR A 106 -18.17 -1.61 14.56
C THR A 106 -18.52 -0.93 15.88
N GLN A 107 -17.62 -0.07 16.39
CA GLN A 107 -17.84 0.69 17.62
C GLN A 107 -19.08 1.59 17.52
N TYR A 108 -19.21 2.28 16.39
CA TYR A 108 -20.37 3.14 16.11
C TYR A 108 -21.69 2.33 16.13
N HIS A 109 -21.76 1.22 15.41
CA HIS A 109 -22.99 0.41 15.36
C HIS A 109 -23.33 -0.22 16.71
N GLN A 110 -22.34 -0.67 17.48
CA GLN A 110 -22.54 -1.18 18.83
C GLN A 110 -23.11 -0.09 19.75
N ALA A 111 -22.54 1.11 19.71
CA ALA A 111 -23.01 2.25 20.49
C ALA A 111 -24.45 2.63 20.12
N VAL A 112 -24.76 2.76 18.83
CA VAL A 112 -26.12 3.09 18.35
C VAL A 112 -27.13 2.03 18.77
N LYS A 113 -26.77 0.75 18.64
CA LYS A 113 -27.62 -0.37 19.07
C LYS A 113 -27.90 -0.30 20.57
N LEU A 114 -26.87 -0.09 21.39
CA LEU A 114 -27.01 0.00 22.85
C LEU A 114 -27.88 1.19 23.26
N ILE A 115 -27.70 2.35 22.64
CA ILE A 115 -28.56 3.53 22.86
C ILE A 115 -30.03 3.19 22.56
N HIS A 116 -30.28 2.48 21.45
CA HIS A 116 -31.64 2.13 21.05
C HIS A 116 -32.28 1.13 22.03
N GLU A 117 -31.54 0.09 22.43
CA GLU A 117 -32.00 -0.94 23.38
C GLU A 117 -32.33 -0.32 24.75
N GLU A 118 -31.45 0.52 25.29
CA GLU A 118 -31.64 1.16 26.59
C GLU A 118 -32.73 2.24 26.58
N LYS A 119 -32.97 2.89 25.44
CA LYS A 119 -34.12 3.80 25.28
C LYS A 119 -35.44 3.05 25.26
N ARG A 120 -35.46 1.83 24.72
CA ARG A 120 -36.67 1.00 24.62
C ARG A 120 -37.03 0.38 25.97
N ASP A 121 -36.05 -0.23 26.63
CA ASP A 121 -36.25 -1.00 27.86
C ASP A 121 -35.76 -0.19 29.07
N TRP A 122 -36.34 1.01 29.27
CA TRP A 122 -35.88 2.03 30.22
C TRP A 122 -35.75 1.51 31.66
N ARG A 123 -34.52 1.26 32.09
CA ARG A 123 -34.12 0.81 33.43
C ARG A 123 -33.50 1.96 34.23
N TYR A 124 -33.32 1.73 35.53
CA TYR A 124 -32.68 2.70 36.42
C TYR A 124 -31.29 3.16 35.92
N ASP A 125 -30.49 2.23 35.39
CA ASP A 125 -29.12 2.51 34.92
C ASP A 125 -29.05 2.98 33.45
N SER A 126 -30.16 2.97 32.70
CA SER A 126 -30.17 3.26 31.27
C SER A 126 -29.60 4.63 30.95
N ARG A 127 -29.79 5.64 31.82
CA ARG A 127 -29.20 6.98 31.64
C ARG A 127 -27.68 6.94 31.59
N LYS A 128 -27.05 6.16 32.47
CA LYS A 128 -25.58 6.03 32.53
C LYS A 128 -25.08 5.28 31.30
N ILE A 129 -25.71 4.17 30.96
CA ILE A 129 -25.33 3.35 29.79
C ILE A 129 -25.47 4.15 28.49
N ILE A 130 -26.58 4.87 28.31
CA ILE A 130 -26.79 5.74 27.14
C ILE A 130 -25.71 6.82 27.07
N LYS A 131 -25.29 7.40 28.20
CA LYS A 131 -24.23 8.41 28.22
C LYS A 131 -22.91 7.81 27.72
N GLU A 132 -22.49 6.69 28.29
CA GLU A 132 -21.25 5.99 27.89
C GLU A 132 -21.30 5.55 26.42
N ALA A 133 -22.46 5.07 25.95
CA ALA A 133 -22.65 4.70 24.54
C ALA A 133 -22.58 5.93 23.61
N ASN A 134 -23.09 7.09 24.01
CA ASN A 134 -22.92 8.32 23.23
C ASN A 134 -21.45 8.76 23.16
N GLU A 135 -20.69 8.61 24.25
CA GLU A 135 -19.25 8.88 24.24
C GLU A 135 -18.51 7.95 23.27
N GLN A 136 -18.85 6.66 23.25
CA GLN A 136 -18.29 5.70 22.27
C GLN A 136 -18.69 6.03 20.83
N LYS A 137 -19.97 6.40 20.58
CA LYS A 137 -20.43 6.87 19.27
C LYS A 137 -19.58 8.06 18.81
N GLN A 138 -19.36 9.03 19.68
CA GLN A 138 -18.60 10.24 19.39
C GLN A 138 -17.13 9.95 19.09
N GLN A 139 -16.48 9.10 19.90
CA GLN A 139 -15.10 8.65 19.65
C GLN A 139 -14.95 7.97 18.29
N ALA A 140 -15.91 7.15 17.90
CA ALA A 140 -15.89 6.50 16.58
C ALA A 140 -16.01 7.52 15.43
N LEU A 141 -16.89 8.53 15.57
CA LEU A 141 -17.04 9.61 14.58
C LEU A 141 -15.79 10.48 14.48
N GLU A 142 -15.15 10.80 15.61
CA GLU A 142 -13.86 11.51 15.63
C GLU A 142 -12.76 10.68 14.96
N GLY A 143 -12.71 9.37 15.25
CA GLY A 143 -11.81 8.43 14.58
C GLY A 143 -12.01 8.36 13.07
N LYS A 144 -13.28 8.36 12.60
CA LYS A 144 -13.62 8.49 11.18
C LYS A 144 -13.04 9.77 10.58
N GLN A 145 -13.25 10.92 11.22
CA GLN A 145 -12.78 12.20 10.69
C GLN A 145 -11.24 12.29 10.66
N GLN A 146 -10.57 11.76 11.68
CA GLN A 146 -9.11 11.66 11.72
C GLN A 146 -8.59 10.80 10.58
N LEU A 147 -9.19 9.61 10.37
CA LEU A 147 -8.78 8.70 9.30
C LEU A 147 -8.97 9.31 7.91
N LEU A 148 -10.09 10.02 7.68
CA LEU A 148 -10.33 10.75 6.43
C LEU A 148 -9.27 11.85 6.20
N THR A 149 -8.93 12.60 7.25
CA THR A 149 -7.92 13.67 7.18
C THR A 149 -6.51 13.10 6.92
N GLU A 150 -6.15 12.00 7.59
CA GLU A 150 -4.90 11.28 7.34
C GLU A 150 -4.80 10.81 5.88
N MET A 151 -5.91 10.33 5.32
CA MET A 151 -5.97 9.88 3.93
C MET A 151 -5.89 11.01 2.92
N ASP A 152 -6.43 12.19 3.24
CA ASP A 152 -6.33 13.39 2.40
C ASP A 152 -4.90 13.96 2.37
N GLY A 153 -4.14 13.80 3.46
CA GLY A 153 -2.75 14.21 3.55
C GLY A 153 -1.76 13.36 2.75
N GLN A 154 -2.18 12.21 2.21
CA GLN A 154 -1.30 11.28 1.48
C GLN A 154 -1.79 10.98 0.05
N LYS A 155 -0.83 10.67 -0.84
CA LYS A 155 -1.15 10.23 -2.21
C LYS A 155 -1.59 8.77 -2.23
N ILE A 156 -2.89 8.54 -2.16
CA ILE A 156 -3.53 7.21 -2.27
C ILE A 156 -4.19 7.02 -3.65
N SER A 157 -4.28 5.77 -4.10
CA SER A 157 -5.14 5.42 -5.25
C SER A 157 -6.60 5.79 -4.97
N ARG A 158 -7.30 6.34 -5.97
CA ARG A 158 -8.73 6.65 -5.87
C ARG A 158 -9.57 5.41 -5.51
N LYS A 159 -9.17 4.23 -6.01
CA LYS A 159 -9.86 2.96 -5.75
C LYS A 159 -9.80 2.57 -4.27
N ASP A 160 -8.60 2.61 -3.68
CA ASP A 160 -8.41 2.23 -2.27
C ASP A 160 -9.07 3.23 -1.34
N LYS A 161 -8.95 4.53 -1.67
CA LYS A 161 -9.66 5.60 -0.95
C LYS A 161 -11.17 5.38 -0.97
N ALA A 162 -11.76 5.16 -2.15
CA ALA A 162 -13.19 4.93 -2.28
C ALA A 162 -13.67 3.71 -1.48
N LYS A 163 -12.89 2.63 -1.44
CA LYS A 163 -13.21 1.44 -0.65
C LYS A 163 -13.31 1.74 0.85
N ILE A 164 -12.34 2.48 1.39
CA ILE A 164 -12.30 2.83 2.82
C ILE A 164 -13.40 3.84 3.15
N VAL A 165 -13.56 4.88 2.32
CA VAL A 165 -14.61 5.90 2.48
C VAL A 165 -16.01 5.26 2.47
N SER A 166 -16.29 4.38 1.51
CA SER A 166 -17.57 3.67 1.43
C SER A 166 -17.90 2.87 2.68
N LYS A 167 -16.89 2.35 3.39
CA LYS A 167 -17.08 1.65 4.67
C LYS A 167 -17.41 2.67 5.79
N LEU A 168 -16.66 3.77 5.85
CA LEU A 168 -16.87 4.84 6.83
C LEU A 168 -18.21 5.56 6.64
N ASP A 169 -18.79 5.56 5.43
CA ASP A 169 -20.10 6.13 5.12
C ASP A 169 -21.26 5.35 5.75
N GLU A 170 -21.04 4.14 6.27
CA GLU A 170 -22.01 3.40 7.09
C GLU A 170 -22.32 4.13 8.42
N MET A 171 -21.39 4.97 8.89
CA MET A 171 -21.53 5.79 10.09
C MET A 171 -22.24 7.10 9.74
N LYS A 172 -23.52 7.20 10.11
CA LYS A 172 -24.34 8.40 9.91
C LYS A 172 -24.23 9.34 11.11
N ASP A 173 -24.09 10.63 10.87
CA ASP A 173 -24.17 11.63 11.94
C ASP A 173 -25.58 11.72 12.53
#